data_AF-A0A1F2W676-F1
#
_entry.id   AF-A0A1F2W676-F1
#
_cell.length_a   1.000
_cell.length_b   1.000
_cell.length_c   1.000
_cell.angle_alpha   90.00
_cell.angle_beta   90.00
_cell.angle_gamma   90.00
#
_symmetry.space_group_name_H-M   'P 1'
#
loop_
_entity.id
_entity.type
_entity.pdbx_description
1 polymer ?
#
loop_
_entity_poly.entity_id
_entity_poly.type
_entity_poly.pdbx_seq_one_letter_code
_entity_poly.pdbx_strand_id
1 'polypeptide(L)'
;MRALELAERGSSLVPTHDRLWSGGTRLPTKVMGLDVPPDWLEQRIRTRTEDMFARGVIEEVREALAGEISRTAEKALGLRELADGSPELAREQLIARTRRYAAYQRKWMRRIGSLVMIDGDRPPEEVAGDILGLVSAR
;
A
#
# COMPACT_ATOMS: atom_id res chain seq x y z
N MET A 1 -22.51 15.63 -14.77
CA MET A 1 -23.78 14.88 -14.91
C MET A 1 -24.01 14.15 -13.59
N ARG A 2 -25.10 14.46 -12.88
CA ARG A 2 -25.33 14.07 -11.47
C ARG A 2 -25.94 12.68 -11.41
N ALA A 3 -25.62 11.88 -10.39
CA ALA A 3 -26.11 10.50 -10.22
C ALA A 3 -27.65 10.35 -10.27
N LEU A 4 -28.38 11.39 -9.86
CA LEU A 4 -29.86 11.45 -9.89
C LEU A 4 -30.43 11.51 -11.31
N GLU A 5 -29.81 12.26 -12.23
CA GLU A 5 -30.28 12.38 -13.62
C GLU A 5 -30.19 11.04 -14.38
N LEU A 6 -29.24 10.18 -14.02
CA LEU A 6 -29.10 8.86 -14.61
C LEU A 6 -30.17 7.90 -14.07
N ALA A 7 -30.46 7.95 -12.77
CA ALA A 7 -31.48 7.11 -12.14
C ALA A 7 -32.89 7.38 -12.70
N GLU A 8 -33.25 8.64 -12.93
CA GLU A 8 -34.53 9.02 -13.57
C GLU A 8 -34.66 8.51 -15.01
N ARG A 9 -33.54 8.28 -15.69
CA ARG A 9 -33.49 7.70 -17.05
C ARG A 9 -33.32 6.17 -17.03
N GLY A 10 -33.53 5.53 -15.88
CA GLY A 10 -33.38 4.07 -15.70
C GLY A 10 -31.94 3.57 -15.85
N SER A 11 -30.95 4.46 -15.75
CA SER A 11 -29.52 4.15 -15.88
C SER A 11 -28.80 4.31 -14.53
N SER A 12 -27.79 3.49 -14.26
CA SER A 12 -27.02 3.57 -13.01
C SER A 12 -25.54 3.89 -13.28
N LEU A 13 -24.94 4.70 -12.41
CA LEU A 13 -23.47 4.88 -12.36
C LEU A 13 -22.77 3.69 -11.69
N VAL A 14 -23.51 2.87 -10.96
CA VAL A 14 -22.97 1.65 -10.36
C VAL A 14 -22.75 0.65 -11.49
N PRO A 15 -21.51 0.24 -11.78
CA PRO A 15 -21.23 -0.73 -12.82
C PRO A 15 -22.02 -2.01 -12.56
N THR A 16 -22.65 -2.58 -13.60
CA THR A 16 -23.37 -3.86 -13.50
C THR A 16 -22.45 -5.04 -13.18
N HIS A 17 -21.14 -4.88 -13.41
CA HIS A 17 -20.11 -5.86 -13.10
C HIS A 17 -18.89 -5.15 -12.53
N ASP A 18 -18.21 -5.77 -11.55
CA ASP A 18 -17.02 -5.19 -10.97
C ASP A 18 -15.84 -5.26 -11.95
N ARG A 19 -15.64 -4.17 -12.68
CA ARG A 19 -14.56 -4.01 -13.67
C ARG A 19 -13.18 -3.85 -13.02
N LEU A 20 -13.11 -3.43 -11.76
CA LEU A 20 -11.83 -3.17 -11.09
C LEU A 20 -11.20 -4.48 -10.61
N TRP A 21 -12.01 -5.43 -10.16
CA TRP A 21 -11.53 -6.73 -9.67
C TRP A 21 -11.58 -7.84 -10.71
N SER A 22 -12.26 -7.65 -11.84
CA SER A 22 -12.31 -8.66 -12.90
C SER A 22 -10.97 -8.82 -13.63
N GLY A 23 -10.74 -10.03 -14.17
CA GLY A 23 -9.55 -10.34 -14.97
C GLY A 23 -9.61 -9.85 -16.42
N GLY A 24 -10.77 -9.37 -16.89
CA GLY A 24 -11.02 -9.09 -18.32
C GLY A 24 -10.19 -7.95 -18.92
N THR A 25 -9.60 -7.10 -18.09
CA THR A 25 -8.71 -6.00 -18.51
C THR A 25 -7.24 -6.25 -18.15
N ARG A 26 -6.92 -7.40 -17.55
CA ARG A 26 -5.56 -7.73 -17.12
C ARG A 26 -4.85 -8.52 -18.21
N LEU A 27 -3.59 -8.18 -18.44
CA LEU A 27 -2.67 -9.08 -19.13
C LEU A 27 -2.59 -10.41 -18.35
N PRO A 28 -2.21 -11.53 -18.98
CA PRO A 28 -1.98 -12.80 -18.28
C PRO A 28 -0.88 -12.63 -17.22
N THR A 29 -1.29 -12.36 -15.98
CA THR A 29 -0.40 -12.02 -14.87
C THR A 29 -0.73 -12.90 -13.68
N LYS A 30 0.30 -13.53 -13.09
CA LYS A 30 0.19 -14.14 -11.77
C LYS A 30 0.39 -13.06 -10.72
N VAL A 31 -0.62 -12.85 -9.88
CA VAL A 31 -0.56 -11.85 -8.80
C VAL A 31 -0.29 -12.57 -7.50
N MET A 32 0.81 -12.23 -6.85
CA MET A 32 1.20 -12.79 -5.56
C MET A 32 1.09 -11.73 -4.47
N GLY A 33 0.65 -12.13 -3.28
CA GLY A 33 0.51 -11.27 -2.12
C GLY A 33 1.30 -11.82 -0.94
N LEU A 34 2.24 -11.03 -0.41
CA LEU A 34 2.97 -11.41 0.80
C LEU A 34 2.09 -11.17 2.03
N ASP A 35 1.74 -12.25 2.74
CA ASP A 35 1.04 -12.17 4.02
C ASP A 35 2.05 -12.12 5.15
N VAL A 36 1.86 -11.19 6.07
CA VAL A 36 2.57 -11.15 7.35
C VAL A 36 1.50 -11.03 8.43
N PRO A 37 1.56 -11.83 9.51
CA PRO A 37 0.57 -11.72 10.59
C PRO A 37 0.50 -10.29 11.15
N PRO A 38 -0.69 -9.79 11.53
CA PRO A 38 -0.87 -8.40 11.94
C PRO A 38 0.08 -7.94 13.05
N ASP A 39 0.34 -8.78 14.05
CA ASP A 39 1.18 -8.44 15.19
C ASP A 39 2.65 -8.27 14.76
N TRP A 40 3.16 -9.17 13.92
CA TRP A 40 4.49 -9.07 13.32
C TRP A 40 4.61 -7.87 12.39
N LEU A 41 3.56 -7.58 11.61
CA LEU A 41 3.55 -6.44 10.70
C LEU A 41 3.59 -5.11 11.47
N GLU A 42 2.90 -5.00 12.60
CA GLU A 42 2.95 -3.82 13.47
C GLU A 42 4.36 -3.60 14.05
N GLN A 43 5.00 -4.66 14.53
CA GLN A 43 6.38 -4.59 15.02
C GLN A 43 7.35 -4.14 13.91
N ARG A 44 7.27 -4.75 12.72
CA ARG A 44 8.11 -4.38 11.57
C ARG A 44 7.90 -2.93 11.14
N ILE A 45 6.66 -2.42 11.15
CA ILE A 45 6.36 -1.01 10.86
C ILE A 45 7.03 -0.09 11.87
N ARG A 46 6.96 -0.42 13.16
CA ARG A 46 7.59 0.38 14.22
C ARG A 46 9.11 0.39 14.06
N THR A 47 9.75 -0.78 13.99
CA THR A 47 11.21 -0.90 13.82
C THR A 47 11.69 -0.16 12.58
N ARG A 48 11.04 -0.36 11.42
CA ARG A 48 11.40 0.37 10.20
C ARG A 48 11.27 1.88 10.38
N THR A 49 10.25 2.35 11.09
CA THR A 49 10.08 3.78 11.33
C THR A 49 11.17 4.31 12.24
N GLU A 50 11.51 3.60 13.32
CA GLU A 50 12.63 3.96 14.20
C GLU A 50 13.95 4.03 13.43
N ASP A 51 14.23 3.05 12.56
CA ASP A 51 15.40 3.05 11.69
C ASP A 51 15.44 4.25 10.73
N MET A 52 14.29 4.65 10.16
CA MET A 52 14.20 5.85 9.31
C MET A 52 14.58 7.11 10.09
N PHE A 53 14.09 7.25 11.33
CA PHE A 53 14.46 8.38 12.18
C PHE A 53 15.94 8.36 12.58
N ALA A 54 16.49 7.19 12.92
CA ALA A 54 17.90 7.04 13.23
C ALA A 54 18.81 7.39 12.04
N ARG A 55 18.31 7.26 10.80
CA ARG A 55 19.02 7.59 9.56
C ARG A 55 18.84 9.03 9.09
N GLY A 56 18.06 9.86 9.80
CA GLY A 56 17.87 11.27 9.45
C GLY A 56 16.76 11.54 8.44
N VAL A 57 15.66 10.77 8.48
CA VAL A 57 14.51 11.01 7.57
C VAL A 57 13.93 12.42 7.66
N ILE A 58 14.05 13.11 8.80
CA ILE A 58 13.55 14.48 8.95
C ILE A 58 14.35 15.43 8.05
N GLU A 59 15.67 15.31 8.06
CA GLU A 59 16.59 16.09 7.25
C GLU A 59 16.33 15.81 5.77
N GLU A 60 16.22 14.54 5.36
CA GLU A 60 15.88 14.15 3.99
C GLU A 60 14.57 14.80 3.50
N VAL A 61 13.54 14.83 4.35
CA VAL A 61 12.24 15.42 4.02
C VAL A 61 12.34 16.94 3.87
N ARG A 62 13.07 17.62 4.77
CA ARG A 62 13.27 19.07 4.70
C ARG A 62 14.03 19.46 3.44
N GLU A 63 15.07 18.71 3.09
CA GLU A 63 15.83 18.91 1.84
C GLU A 63 14.95 18.70 0.62
N ALA A 64 14.13 17.64 0.60
CA ALA A 64 13.21 17.37 -0.50
C ALA A 64 12.18 18.49 -0.69
N LEU A 65 11.63 19.03 0.41
CA LEU A 65 10.63 20.11 0.38
C LEU A 65 11.21 21.49 0.10
N ALA A 66 12.53 21.67 0.23
CA ALA A 66 13.20 22.89 -0.20
C ALA A 66 13.30 23.01 -1.73
N GLY A 67 13.20 21.88 -2.45
CA GLY A 67 13.17 21.81 -3.90
C GLY A 67 11.75 21.79 -4.49
N GLU A 68 11.67 21.77 -5.81
CA GLU A 68 10.40 21.52 -6.51
C GLU A 68 10.05 20.03 -6.45
N ILE A 69 8.93 19.71 -5.82
CA ILE A 69 8.35 18.36 -5.84
C ILE A 69 7.01 18.34 -6.55
N SER A 70 6.67 17.21 -7.16
CA SER A 70 5.37 17.06 -7.81
C SER A 70 4.21 17.03 -6.80
N ARG A 71 3.02 17.47 -7.23
CA ARG A 71 1.78 17.36 -6.44
C ARG A 71 1.45 15.94 -5.96
N THR A 72 1.96 14.91 -6.66
CA THR A 72 1.79 13.51 -6.26
C THR A 72 2.78 13.14 -5.17
N ALA A 73 4.04 13.56 -5.29
CA ALA A 73 5.07 13.34 -4.28
C ALA A 73 4.70 14.04 -2.96
N GLU A 74 4.12 15.23 -3.00
CA GLU A 74 3.61 15.94 -1.81
C GLU A 74 2.62 15.14 -0.96
N LYS A 75 1.92 14.18 -1.57
CA LYS A 75 0.93 13.32 -0.90
C LYS A 75 1.54 12.03 -0.37
N ALA A 76 2.86 11.85 -0.51
CA ALA A 76 3.56 10.71 0.06
C ALA A 76 3.29 10.64 1.57
N LEU A 77 3.08 9.42 2.04
CA LEU A 77 2.68 9.15 3.41
C LEU A 77 3.78 9.64 4.38
N GLY A 78 3.43 10.58 5.26
CA GLY A 78 4.34 11.12 6.27
C GLY A 78 5.14 12.34 5.85
N LEU A 79 5.13 12.74 4.57
CA LEU A 79 6.04 13.80 4.09
C LEU A 79 5.79 15.14 4.78
N ARG A 80 4.54 15.59 4.88
CA ARG A 80 4.22 16.87 5.55
C ARG A 80 4.33 16.77 7.06
N GLU A 81 3.92 15.64 7.64
CA GLU A 81 4.01 15.40 9.08
C GLU A 81 5.46 15.42 9.59
N LEU A 82 6.40 14.90 8.80
CA LEU A 82 7.83 14.90 9.11
C LEU A 82 8.48 16.29 8.96
N ALA A 83 7.89 17.18 8.16
CA ALA A 83 8.41 18.52 7.93
C ALA A 83 8.05 19.50 9.05
N ASP A 84 6.79 19.47 9.49
CA ASP A 84 6.19 20.52 10.33
C ASP A 84 6.07 20.14 11.82
N GLY A 85 6.28 18.87 12.18
CA GLY A 85 6.03 18.33 13.53
C GLY A 85 7.26 18.21 14.43
N SER A 86 7.04 18.00 15.74
CA SER A 86 8.10 17.49 16.60
C SER A 86 8.48 16.06 16.19
N PRO A 87 9.76 15.65 16.28
CA PRO A 87 10.20 14.33 15.87
C PRO A 87 9.41 13.18 16.51
N GLU A 88 9.10 13.30 17.80
CA GLU A 88 8.39 12.28 18.56
C GLU A 88 6.94 12.13 18.08
N LEU A 89 6.26 13.25 17.86
CA LEU A 89 4.88 13.25 17.39
C LEU A 89 4.81 12.77 15.93
N ALA A 90 5.72 13.23 15.08
CA ALA A 90 5.79 12.82 13.68
C ALA A 90 6.03 11.31 13.55
N ARG A 91 6.87 10.72 14.43
CA ARG A 91 7.12 9.28 14.49
C ARG A 91 5.85 8.49 14.76
N GLU A 92 5.12 8.81 15.83
CA GLU A 92 3.90 8.08 16.18
C GLU A 92 2.80 8.27 15.14
N GLN A 93 2.69 9.46 14.54
CA GLN A 93 1.77 9.69 13.42
C GLN A 93 2.13 8.84 12.20
N LEU A 94 3.41 8.76 11.85
CA LEU A 94 3.89 7.96 10.72
C LEU A 94 3.59 6.47 10.93
N ILE A 95 3.84 5.94 12.14
CA ILE A 95 3.50 4.55 12.50
C ILE A 95 1.99 4.31 12.35
N ALA A 96 1.16 5.18 12.93
CA ALA A 96 -0.29 5.03 12.88
C ALA A 96 -0.86 5.13 11.45
N ARG A 97 -0.30 6.00 10.60
CA ARG A 97 -0.67 6.11 9.18
C ARG A 97 -0.24 4.89 8.39
N THR A 98 0.98 4.41 8.60
CA THR A 98 1.52 3.21 7.92
C THR A 98 0.70 1.99 8.29
N ARG A 99 0.30 1.82 9.56
CA ARG A 99 -0.59 0.74 10.00
C ARG A 99 -1.95 0.78 9.31
N ARG A 100 -2.58 1.96 9.24
CA ARG A 100 -3.86 2.14 8.52
C ARG A 100 -3.72 1.82 7.03
N TYR A 101 -2.62 2.24 6.42
CA TYR A 101 -2.34 1.96 5.02
C TYR A 101 -2.15 0.46 4.77
N ALA A 102 -1.38 -0.22 5.62
CA ALA A 102 -1.19 -1.68 5.55
C ALA A 102 -2.52 -2.44 5.73
N ALA A 103 -3.37 -2.03 6.66
CA ALA A 103 -4.70 -2.63 6.83
C ALA A 103 -5.58 -2.44 5.57
N TYR A 104 -5.49 -1.28 4.93
CA TYR A 104 -6.19 -1.00 3.67
C TYR A 104 -5.65 -1.86 2.51
N GLN A 105 -4.32 -2.01 2.40
CA GLN A 105 -3.69 -2.90 1.42
C GLN A 105 -4.15 -4.35 1.60
N ARG A 106 -4.18 -4.88 2.83
CA ARG A 106 -4.71 -6.22 3.13
C ARG A 106 -6.18 -6.36 2.72
N LYS A 107 -7.00 -5.32 2.94
CA LYS A 107 -8.40 -5.31 2.48
C LYS A 107 -8.51 -5.33 0.96
N TRP A 108 -7.63 -4.62 0.26
CA TRP A 108 -7.55 -4.63 -1.21
C TRP A 108 -7.14 -6.00 -1.74
N MET A 109 -6.11 -6.61 -1.14
CA MET A 109 -5.63 -7.94 -1.49
C MET A 109 -6.76 -8.98 -1.46
N ARG A 110 -7.60 -8.97 -0.42
CA ARG A 110 -8.77 -9.87 -0.31
C ARG A 110 -9.81 -9.72 -1.43
N ARG A 111 -9.80 -8.62 -2.18
CA ARG A 111 -10.72 -8.38 -3.30
C ARG A 111 -10.14 -8.84 -4.64
N ILE A 112 -8.86 -9.15 -4.71
CA ILE A 112 -8.20 -9.63 -5.92
C ILE A 112 -8.44 -11.14 -6.02
N GLY A 113 -9.41 -11.56 -6.84
CA GLY A 113 -9.80 -12.98 -6.94
C GLY A 113 -8.70 -13.93 -7.46
N SER A 114 -7.71 -13.41 -8.18
CA SER A 114 -6.58 -14.19 -8.71
C SER A 114 -5.31 -14.10 -7.85
N LEU A 115 -5.40 -13.54 -6.65
CA LEU A 115 -4.25 -13.37 -5.77
C LEU A 115 -3.87 -14.70 -5.11
N VAL A 116 -2.62 -15.10 -5.25
CA VAL A 116 -2.05 -16.20 -4.48
C VAL A 116 -1.34 -15.61 -3.28
N MET A 117 -1.75 -16.03 -2.08
CA MET A 117 -1.11 -15.59 -0.83
C MET A 117 0.15 -16.43 -0.58
N ILE A 118 1.23 -15.75 -0.20
CA ILE A 118 2.51 -16.37 0.15
C ILE A 118 2.89 -15.87 1.54
N ASP A 119 3.32 -16.78 2.41
CA ASP A 119 3.86 -16.39 3.71
C ASP A 119 5.14 -15.57 3.52
N GLY A 120 5.06 -14.29 3.90
CA GLY A 120 6.12 -13.28 3.82
C GLY A 120 6.87 -13.06 5.15
N ASP A 121 6.60 -13.87 6.17
CA ASP A 121 7.36 -13.88 7.43
C ASP A 121 8.52 -14.89 7.38
N ARG A 122 9.12 -15.06 6.20
CA ARG A 122 10.22 -15.99 5.92
C ARG A 122 11.39 -15.27 5.24
N PRO A 123 12.59 -15.89 5.21
CA PRO A 123 13.73 -15.30 4.52
C PRO A 123 13.42 -14.99 3.04
N PRO A 124 13.89 -13.85 2.50
CA PRO A 124 13.56 -13.42 1.13
C PRO A 124 13.90 -14.46 0.06
N GLU A 125 14.98 -15.21 0.23
CA GLU A 125 15.43 -16.27 -0.65
C GLU A 125 14.44 -17.44 -0.75
N GLU A 126 13.81 -17.83 0.36
CA GLU A 126 12.79 -18.87 0.39
C GLU A 126 11.50 -18.40 -0.30
N VAL A 127 11.06 -17.18 0.03
CA VAL A 127 9.89 -16.56 -0.59
C VAL A 127 10.07 -16.42 -2.10
N ALA A 128 11.25 -16.00 -2.54
CA ALA A 128 11.58 -15.90 -3.96
C ALA A 128 11.59 -17.28 -4.64
N GLY A 129 12.12 -18.32 -3.96
CA GLY A 129 12.08 -19.70 -4.42
C GLY A 129 10.66 -20.21 -4.66
N ASP A 130 9.76 -19.97 -3.70
CA ASP A 130 8.34 -20.35 -3.83
C ASP A 130 7.65 -19.62 -4.99
N ILE A 131 7.90 -18.31 -5.14
CA ILE A 131 7.38 -17.53 -6.26
C ILE A 131 7.85 -18.12 -7.59
N LEU A 132 9.14 -18.44 -7.71
CA LEU A 132 9.70 -19.05 -8.91
C LEU A 132 9.06 -20.42 -9.19
N GLY A 133 8.93 -21.28 -8.18
CA GLY A 133 8.26 -22.58 -8.32
C GLY A 133 6.82 -22.44 -8.80
N LEU A 134 6.06 -21.50 -8.24
CA LEU A 134 4.68 -21.22 -8.64
C LEU A 134 4.57 -20.65 -10.06
N VAL A 135 5.55 -19.88 -10.51
CA VAL A 135 5.57 -19.32 -11.88
C VAL A 135 5.99 -20.37 -12.89
N SER A 136 6.97 -21.21 -12.56
CA SER A 136 7.57 -22.22 -13.42
C SER A 136 6.80 -23.54 -13.53
N ALA A 137 5.92 -23.87 -12.58
CA ALA A 137 5.02 -25.01 -12.68
C ALA A 137 4.01 -24.80 -13.83
N ARG A 138 4.40 -25.24 -15.03
CA ARG A 138 3.61 -25.36 -16.25
C ARG A 138 4.02 -26.63 -16.99
#